data_AF-A0A3D4H798-F1
#
_entry.id   AF-A0A3D4H798-F1
#
_cell.length_a   1.000
_cell.length_b   1.000
_cell.length_c   1.000
_cell.angle_alpha   90.00
_cell.angle_beta   90.00
_cell.angle_gamma   90.00
#
_symmetry.space_group_name_H-M   'P 1'
#
loop_
_entity.id
_entity.type
_entity.pdbx_description
1 polymer ?
#
loop_
_entity_poly.entity_id
_entity_poly.type
_entity_poly.pdbx_seq_one_letter_code
_entity_poly.pdbx_strand_id
1 'polypeptide(L)'
;MKIPTILIPALLFLINGCSSNKDGLDSIFNGQDLSGWDYKNAACWQVKDGILHAVNDPEQKGDILQTAKSYQNFVFQADFKFGEGRIDTGIFLRDTREQIQIGESGSLKRDMTALPYIPGKGYPIQVETAQEVFNMEDWNTI
;
A
#
# COMPACT_ATOMS: atom_id res chain seq x y z
N MET A 1 57.42 -0.88 26.07
CA MET A 1 56.32 0.11 26.26
C MET A 1 55.02 -0.58 25.89
N LYS A 2 54.13 -0.85 26.85
CA LYS A 2 52.84 -1.52 26.63
C LYS A 2 51.74 -0.45 26.57
N ILE A 3 51.04 -0.36 25.44
CA ILE A 3 49.86 0.51 25.28
C ILE A 3 48.66 -0.26 25.85
N PRO A 4 47.84 0.32 26.75
CA PRO A 4 46.66 -0.38 27.25
C PRO A 4 45.52 -0.24 26.23
N THR A 5 45.00 -1.39 25.78
CA THR A 5 43.79 -1.47 24.97
C THR A 5 42.59 -1.10 25.84
N ILE A 6 41.99 0.07 25.60
CA ILE A 6 40.72 0.46 26.22
C ILE A 6 39.60 -0.11 25.37
N LEU A 7 38.84 -1.05 25.95
CA LEU A 7 37.64 -1.61 25.36
C LEU A 7 36.48 -0.64 25.64
N ILE A 8 36.03 0.09 24.62
CA ILE A 8 34.81 0.93 24.70
C ILE A 8 33.62 0.00 24.46
N PRO A 9 32.65 -0.14 25.39
CA PRO A 9 31.43 -0.87 25.11
C PRO A 9 30.60 -0.05 24.12
N ALA A 10 30.38 -0.60 22.93
CA ALA A 10 29.43 -0.06 21.97
C ALA A 10 28.02 -0.21 22.57
N LEU A 11 27.48 0.90 23.07
CA LEU A 11 26.11 0.98 23.57
C LEU A 11 25.16 0.91 22.36
N LEU A 12 24.63 -0.27 22.07
CA LEU A 12 23.55 -0.44 21.09
C LEU A 12 22.29 0.26 21.61
N PHE A 13 21.99 1.43 21.07
CA PHE A 13 20.67 2.04 21.20
C PHE A 13 19.69 1.27 20.32
N LEU A 14 18.93 0.34 20.92
CA LEU A 14 17.71 -0.19 20.32
C LEU A 14 16.64 0.90 20.41
N ILE A 15 16.60 1.77 19.40
CA ILE A 15 15.44 2.62 19.14
C ILE A 15 14.31 1.74 18.61
N ASN A 16 13.53 1.17 19.53
CA ASN A 16 12.18 0.69 19.20
C ASN A 16 11.34 1.94 18.92
N GLY A 17 11.35 2.38 17.66
CA GLY A 17 10.37 3.34 17.16
C GLY A 17 9.00 2.70 17.22
N CYS A 18 8.29 2.91 18.32
CA CYS A 18 6.88 2.58 18.41
C CYS A 18 6.13 3.65 17.60
N SER A 19 5.86 3.37 16.33
CA SER A 19 4.90 4.16 15.55
C SER A 19 3.52 3.92 16.15
N SER A 20 3.09 4.79 17.06
CA SER A 20 1.71 4.82 17.52
C SER A 20 0.83 5.29 16.36
N ASN A 21 -0.01 4.40 15.84
CA ASN A 21 -1.07 4.79 14.89
C ASN A 21 -1.95 5.84 15.56
N LYS A 22 -2.03 7.02 14.95
CA LYS A 22 -2.73 8.19 15.50
C LYS A 22 -4.23 7.95 15.72
N ASP A 23 -4.78 6.96 15.02
CA ASP A 23 -6.23 6.72 14.94
C ASP A 23 -6.69 5.45 15.70
N GLY A 24 -5.78 4.79 16.43
CA GLY A 24 -6.11 3.59 17.21
C GLY A 24 -6.37 2.32 16.37
N LEU A 25 -6.06 2.34 15.07
CA LEU A 25 -6.11 1.17 14.19
C LEU A 25 -4.85 0.32 14.35
N ASP A 26 -5.01 -1.00 14.33
CA ASP A 26 -3.88 -1.93 14.26
C ASP A 26 -3.27 -1.94 12.85
N SER A 27 -1.95 -1.74 12.74
CA SER A 27 -1.30 -1.80 11.42
C SER A 27 -1.25 -3.23 10.90
N ILE A 28 -1.64 -3.41 9.63
CA ILE A 28 -1.48 -4.68 8.90
C ILE A 28 -0.18 -4.74 8.08
N PHE A 29 0.50 -3.61 7.91
CA PHE A 29 1.81 -3.51 7.27
C PHE A 29 2.87 -3.09 8.28
N ASN A 30 3.97 -3.84 8.35
CA ASN A 30 5.00 -3.65 9.37
C ASN A 30 6.14 -2.70 8.93
N GLY A 31 6.10 -2.21 7.68
CA GLY A 31 7.14 -1.34 7.11
C GLY A 31 8.47 -2.05 6.78
N GLN A 32 8.57 -3.35 6.98
CA GLN A 32 9.83 -4.11 6.83
C GLN A 32 9.72 -5.19 5.76
N ASP A 33 8.62 -5.93 5.74
CA ASP A 33 8.39 -7.03 4.82
C ASP A 33 6.88 -7.32 4.64
N LEU A 34 6.57 -8.44 3.97
CA LEU A 34 5.22 -8.89 3.67
C LEU A 34 4.74 -10.00 4.62
N SER A 35 5.30 -10.08 5.83
CA SER A 35 4.82 -11.01 6.85
C SER A 35 3.33 -10.76 7.13
N GLY A 36 2.52 -11.81 7.04
CA GLY A 36 1.06 -11.71 7.16
C GLY A 36 0.32 -11.43 5.85
N TRP A 37 1.02 -11.47 4.72
CA TRP A 37 0.44 -11.32 3.38
C TRP A 37 0.76 -12.53 2.49
N ASP A 38 -0.18 -12.86 1.61
CA ASP A 38 -0.09 -13.88 0.59
C ASP A 38 -0.08 -13.22 -0.80
N TYR A 39 0.75 -13.73 -1.71
CA TYR A 39 0.87 -13.26 -3.09
C TYR A 39 1.39 -14.39 -3.99
N LYS A 40 1.23 -14.25 -5.30
CA LYS A 40 1.67 -15.27 -6.28
C LYS A 40 2.94 -14.87 -7.02
N ASN A 41 3.17 -13.57 -7.19
CA ASN A 41 4.29 -13.04 -7.93
C ASN A 41 5.09 -12.04 -7.09
N ALA A 42 6.22 -12.49 -6.56
CA ALA A 42 7.11 -11.64 -5.75
C ALA A 42 7.67 -10.44 -6.54
N ALA A 43 7.73 -10.51 -7.88
CA ALA A 43 8.25 -9.40 -8.68
C ALA A 43 7.36 -8.14 -8.62
N CYS A 44 6.09 -8.29 -8.26
CA CYS A 44 5.12 -7.19 -8.19
C CYS A 44 5.17 -6.40 -6.87
N TRP A 45 5.87 -6.91 -5.85
CA TRP A 45 5.81 -6.36 -4.49
C TRP A 45 7.20 -6.14 -3.93
N GLN A 46 7.50 -4.88 -3.59
CA GLN A 46 8.79 -4.52 -3.01
C GLN A 46 8.57 -3.66 -1.78
N VAL A 47 9.19 -4.03 -0.66
CA VAL A 47 9.23 -3.18 0.54
C VAL A 47 10.57 -2.47 0.57
N LYS A 48 10.55 -1.14 0.50
CA LYS A 48 11.73 -0.29 0.52
C LYS A 48 11.47 0.95 1.36
N ASP A 49 12.39 1.28 2.25
CA ASP A 49 12.34 2.49 3.07
C ASP A 49 11.01 2.67 3.83
N GLY A 50 10.42 1.58 4.32
CA GLY A 50 9.13 1.62 5.02
C GLY A 50 7.90 1.67 4.11
N ILE A 51 8.07 1.60 2.79
CA ILE A 51 7.02 1.79 1.80
C ILE A 51 6.81 0.48 1.02
N LEU A 52 5.55 0.11 0.82
CA LEU A 52 5.16 -0.94 -0.10
C LEU A 52 5.01 -0.36 -1.51
N HIS A 53 5.87 -0.80 -2.43
CA HIS A 53 5.78 -0.51 -3.85
C HIS A 53 5.03 -1.62 -4.57
N ALA A 54 3.93 -1.25 -5.23
CA ALA A 54 3.18 -2.09 -6.16
C ALA A 54 3.63 -1.79 -7.58
N VAL A 55 4.17 -2.79 -8.27
CA VAL A 55 4.66 -2.67 -9.65
C VAL A 55 4.18 -3.86 -10.48
N ASN A 56 4.15 -3.71 -11.80
CA ASN A 56 4.03 -4.88 -12.67
C ASN A 56 5.35 -5.65 -12.70
N ASP A 57 5.25 -6.94 -13.00
CA ASP A 57 6.42 -7.75 -13.33
C ASP A 57 7.06 -7.31 -14.67
N PRO A 58 8.23 -7.86 -15.05
CA PRO A 58 8.89 -7.51 -16.32
C PRO A 58 8.05 -7.81 -17.58
N GLU A 59 7.04 -8.68 -17.49
CA GLU A 59 6.09 -8.99 -18.57
C GLU A 59 4.85 -8.09 -18.55
N GLN A 60 4.84 -7.04 -17.72
CA GLN A 60 3.73 -6.11 -17.53
C GLN A 60 2.47 -6.74 -16.93
N LYS A 61 2.62 -7.79 -16.10
CA LYS A 61 1.52 -8.42 -15.37
C LYS A 61 1.51 -7.97 -13.91
N GLY A 62 0.33 -7.65 -13.40
CA GLY A 62 0.10 -7.39 -11.99
C GLY A 62 -0.16 -8.68 -11.19
N ASP A 63 -0.21 -8.53 -9.87
CA ASP A 63 -0.61 -9.59 -8.93
C ASP A 63 -1.55 -9.00 -7.87
N ILE A 64 -2.09 -9.84 -6.99
CA ILE A 64 -2.88 -9.43 -5.82
C ILE A 64 -2.09 -9.76 -4.55
N LEU A 65 -1.84 -8.74 -3.73
CA LEU A 65 -1.33 -8.89 -2.38
C LEU A 65 -2.52 -8.99 -1.43
N GLN A 66 -2.69 -10.15 -0.80
CA GLN A 66 -3.83 -10.46 0.04
C GLN A 66 -3.39 -10.58 1.50
N THR A 67 -4.18 -10.07 2.44
CA THR A 67 -3.93 -10.34 3.85
C THR A 67 -4.15 -11.82 4.15
N ALA A 68 -3.26 -12.44 4.93
CA ALA A 68 -3.44 -13.83 5.38
C ALA A 68 -4.64 -13.97 6.35
N LYS A 69 -5.00 -12.88 7.03
CA LYS A 69 -6.21 -12.76 7.86
C LYS A 69 -7.40 -12.33 7.01
N SER A 70 -8.60 -12.76 7.41
CA SER A 70 -9.86 -12.29 6.83
C SER A 70 -10.59 -11.35 7.79
N TYR A 71 -11.26 -10.35 7.23
CA TYR A 71 -11.98 -9.32 7.97
C TYR A 71 -13.42 -9.22 7.47
N GLN A 72 -14.38 -9.00 8.38
CA GLN A 72 -15.80 -8.87 8.03
C GLN A 72 -16.23 -7.40 8.05
N ASN A 73 -16.30 -6.85 9.26
CA ASN A 73 -16.51 -5.43 9.53
C ASN A 73 -15.17 -4.83 9.93
N PHE A 74 -14.77 -3.75 9.27
CA PHE A 74 -13.48 -3.12 9.52
C PHE A 74 -13.54 -1.63 9.20
N VAL A 75 -12.61 -0.90 9.80
CA VAL A 75 -12.17 0.41 9.32
C VAL A 75 -10.83 0.17 8.66
N PHE A 76 -10.67 0.68 7.45
CA PHE A 76 -9.41 0.62 6.70
C PHE A 76 -8.93 2.06 6.53
N GLN A 77 -7.61 2.25 6.64
CA GLN A 77 -6.94 3.49 6.31
C GLN A 77 -5.61 3.14 5.67
N ALA A 78 -5.25 3.84 4.59
CA ALA A 78 -3.93 3.75 4.01
C ALA A 78 -3.45 5.11 3.50
N ASP A 79 -2.16 5.36 3.66
CA ASP A 79 -1.49 6.39 2.91
C ASP A 79 -1.02 5.81 1.58
N PHE A 80 -1.28 6.52 0.49
CA PHE A 80 -0.87 6.12 -0.85
C PHE A 80 -0.30 7.31 -1.62
N LYS A 81 0.60 6.99 -2.56
CA LYS A 81 1.15 7.95 -3.51
C LYS A 81 1.04 7.37 -4.91
N PHE A 82 0.67 8.20 -5.87
CA PHE A 82 0.63 7.77 -7.26
C PHE A 82 2.05 7.44 -7.76
N GLY A 83 2.20 6.26 -8.35
CA GLY A 83 3.43 5.86 -9.02
C GLY A 83 3.60 6.53 -10.39
N GLU A 84 4.65 6.15 -11.11
CA GLU A 84 4.87 6.63 -12.47
C GLU A 84 4.03 5.86 -13.49
N GLY A 85 3.66 6.52 -14.58
CA GLY A 85 2.97 5.91 -15.70
C GLY A 85 1.48 5.68 -15.46
N ARG A 86 0.91 4.68 -16.16
CA ARG A 86 -0.50 4.34 -16.04
C ARG A 86 -0.72 3.48 -14.80
N ILE A 87 -1.50 4.00 -13.86
CA ILE A 87 -1.87 3.31 -12.63
C ILE A 87 -3.25 2.70 -12.81
N ASP A 88 -3.39 1.40 -12.56
CA ASP A 88 -4.66 0.70 -12.53
C ASP A 88 -4.59 -0.35 -11.42
N THR A 89 -4.84 0.10 -10.21
CA THR A 89 -4.73 -0.71 -8.99
C THR A 89 -5.93 -0.41 -8.09
N GLY A 90 -5.95 -0.99 -6.90
CA GLY A 90 -6.92 -0.63 -5.89
C GLY A 90 -6.94 -1.56 -4.70
N ILE A 91 -7.85 -1.28 -3.79
CA ILE A 91 -8.03 -2.04 -2.56
C ILE A 91 -9.24 -2.93 -2.74
N PHE A 92 -9.01 -4.24 -2.75
CA PHE A 92 -10.08 -5.22 -2.67
C PHE A 92 -10.56 -5.35 -1.23
N LEU A 93 -11.88 -5.33 -1.01
CA LEU A 93 -12.44 -5.23 0.35
C LEU A 93 -12.48 -6.57 1.09
N ARG A 94 -12.92 -7.63 0.42
CA ARG A 94 -13.12 -8.98 1.02
C ARG A 94 -12.71 -10.09 0.07
N ASP A 95 -12.99 -9.86 -1.20
CA ASP A 95 -12.59 -10.69 -2.31
C ASP A 95 -12.36 -9.78 -3.53
N THR A 96 -12.08 -10.39 -4.68
CA THR A 96 -11.76 -9.67 -5.91
C THR A 96 -12.97 -9.10 -6.65
N ARG A 97 -14.17 -9.09 -6.04
CA ARG A 97 -15.42 -8.58 -6.64
C ARG A 97 -15.78 -7.18 -6.16
N GLU A 98 -15.18 -6.68 -5.10
CA GLU A 98 -15.45 -5.34 -4.59
C GLU A 98 -14.12 -4.60 -4.43
N GLN A 99 -13.94 -3.55 -5.22
CA GLN A 99 -12.69 -2.79 -5.27
C GLN A 99 -12.96 -1.31 -5.03
N ILE A 100 -12.09 -0.66 -4.26
CA ILE A 100 -11.92 0.80 -4.30
C ILE A 100 -10.76 1.09 -5.25
N GLN A 101 -11.04 1.73 -6.39
CA GLN A 101 -10.05 1.96 -7.42
C GLN A 101 -9.01 2.99 -6.96
N ILE A 102 -7.77 2.79 -7.40
CA ILE A 102 -6.73 3.82 -7.42
C ILE A 102 -6.18 3.91 -8.85
N GLY A 103 -6.28 5.09 -9.44
CA GLY A 103 -5.88 5.38 -10.82
C GLY A 103 -6.97 5.13 -11.87
N GLU A 104 -6.52 4.82 -13.08
CA GLU A 104 -7.32 4.72 -14.30
C GLU A 104 -8.04 3.38 -14.41
N SER A 105 -9.36 3.44 -14.62
CA SER A 105 -10.12 2.26 -15.01
C SER A 105 -9.72 1.78 -16.40
N GLY A 106 -9.28 0.53 -16.52
CA GLY A 106 -8.96 -0.09 -17.80
C GLY A 106 -10.09 -0.12 -18.82
N SER A 107 -11.35 -0.13 -18.38
CA SER A 107 -12.51 -0.13 -19.29
C SER A 107 -12.97 1.28 -19.66
N LEU A 108 -12.94 2.22 -18.72
CA LEU A 108 -13.41 3.60 -18.95
C LEU A 108 -12.32 4.53 -19.48
N LYS A 109 -11.05 4.15 -19.40
CA LYS A 109 -9.88 4.94 -19.87
C LYS A 109 -9.83 6.34 -19.24
N ARG A 110 -10.22 6.43 -17.96
CA ARG A 110 -10.13 7.64 -17.14
C ARG A 110 -9.96 7.29 -15.67
N ASP A 111 -9.45 8.26 -14.91
CA ASP A 111 -9.22 8.12 -13.47
C ASP A 111 -10.55 7.95 -12.72
N MET A 112 -10.61 6.91 -11.88
CA MET A 112 -11.74 6.58 -11.03
C MET A 112 -11.31 6.38 -9.56
N THR A 113 -10.21 7.00 -9.14
CA THR A 113 -9.64 6.90 -7.80
C THR A 113 -10.69 7.16 -6.72
N ALA A 114 -10.65 6.35 -5.65
CA ALA A 114 -11.55 6.36 -4.52
C ALA A 114 -13.02 6.02 -4.84
N LEU A 115 -13.36 5.65 -6.07
CA LEU A 115 -14.70 5.17 -6.40
C LEU A 115 -14.79 3.65 -6.28
N PRO A 116 -15.88 3.12 -5.70
CA PRO A 116 -16.13 1.69 -5.65
C PRO A 116 -16.46 1.14 -7.05
N TYR A 117 -15.90 -0.02 -7.36
CA TYR A 117 -16.24 -0.83 -8.52
C TYR A 117 -16.78 -2.18 -8.08
N ILE A 118 -17.92 -2.56 -8.67
CA ILE A 118 -18.53 -3.87 -8.47
C ILE A 118 -18.83 -4.47 -9.86
N PRO A 119 -18.26 -5.64 -10.23
CA PRO A 119 -18.58 -6.31 -11.48
C PRO A 119 -20.09 -6.49 -11.65
N GLY A 120 -20.58 -6.17 -12.86
CA GLY A 120 -22.00 -6.19 -13.17
C GLY A 120 -22.80 -4.95 -12.72
N LYS A 121 -22.28 -4.13 -11.79
CA LYS A 121 -22.90 -2.85 -11.41
C LYS A 121 -22.13 -1.63 -11.95
N GLY A 122 -20.82 -1.77 -12.14
CA GLY A 122 -19.95 -0.68 -12.59
C GLY A 122 -19.56 0.28 -11.48
N TYR A 123 -19.07 1.45 -11.88
CA TYR A 123 -18.76 2.57 -10.98
C TYR A 123 -20.01 3.42 -10.71
N PRO A 124 -20.08 4.12 -9.58
CA PRO A 124 -21.04 5.21 -9.40
C PRO A 124 -20.76 6.38 -10.35
N ILE A 125 -21.67 7.35 -10.34
CA ILE A 125 -21.45 8.64 -11.01
C ILE A 125 -20.28 9.35 -10.32
N GLN A 126 -19.26 9.67 -11.11
CA GLN A 126 -18.15 10.51 -10.68
C GLN A 126 -18.61 11.98 -10.68
N VAL A 127 -18.52 12.63 -9.52
CA VAL A 127 -18.84 14.06 -9.35
C VAL A 127 -17.58 14.94 -9.28
N GLU A 128 -16.48 14.36 -8.80
CA GLU A 128 -15.16 14.98 -8.71
C GLU A 128 -14.11 14.02 -9.28
N THR A 129 -13.10 14.57 -9.94
CA THR A 129 -11.96 13.83 -10.49
C THR A 129 -10.87 13.67 -9.44
N ALA A 130 -9.98 12.68 -9.63
CA ALA A 130 -8.86 12.50 -8.72
C ALA A 130 -7.95 13.73 -8.67
N GLN A 131 -7.79 14.43 -9.79
CA GLN A 131 -6.99 15.66 -9.89
C GLN A 131 -7.58 16.82 -9.07
N GLU A 132 -8.89 16.82 -8.80
CA GLU A 132 -9.55 17.84 -7.98
C GLU A 132 -9.42 17.56 -6.48
N VAL A 133 -9.28 16.28 -6.10
CA VAL A 133 -9.36 15.83 -4.70
C VAL A 133 -8.01 15.43 -4.12
N PHE A 134 -7.15 14.83 -4.92
CA PHE A 134 -5.88 14.23 -4.48
C PHE A 134 -4.67 15.03 -4.95
N ASN A 135 -3.62 14.96 -4.14
CA ASN A 135 -2.30 15.41 -4.53
C ASN A 135 -1.67 14.35 -5.45
N MET A 136 -1.64 14.62 -6.75
CA MET A 136 -1.12 13.67 -7.74
C MET A 136 0.39 13.41 -7.61
N GLU A 137 1.13 14.32 -6.96
CA GLU A 137 2.60 14.27 -6.86
C GLU A 137 3.10 13.89 -5.46
N ASP A 138 2.19 13.70 -4.50
CA ASP A 138 2.53 13.44 -3.11
C ASP A 138 1.59 12.45 -2.42
N TRP A 139 1.83 12.22 -1.14
CA TRP A 139 1.03 11.33 -0.31
C TRP A 139 -0.40 11.85 -0.11
N ASN A 140 -1.32 10.89 -0.14
CA ASN A 140 -2.74 11.04 0.13
C ASN A 140 -3.14 9.99 1.16
N THR A 141 -4.26 10.20 1.85
CA THR A 141 -4.85 9.22 2.76
C THR A 141 -6.23 8.83 2.26
N ILE A 142 -6.54 7.53 2.28
CA ILE A 142 -7.86 6.96 1.96
C ILE A 142 -8.35 6.07 3.10
#